data_AF-A0A522LJ21-F1
#
_entry.id   AF-A0A522LJ21-F1
#
_cell.length_a   1.000
_cell.length_b   1.000
_cell.length_c   1.000
_cell.angle_alpha   90.00
_cell.angle_beta   90.00
_cell.angle_gamma   90.00
#
_symmetry.space_group_name_H-M   'P 1'
#
loop_
_entity.id
_entity.type
_entity.pdbx_description
1 polymer ?
#
loop_
_entity_poly.entity_id
_entity_poly.type
_entity_poly.pdbx_seq_one_letter_code
_entity_poly.pdbx_strand_id
1 'polypeptide(L)'
;MTTIYRVGTWQELFALPNFEKDPVHKDLISKGELVSEYEMAPRDGLRPCGILKCETDHRHGYIVRLPDQRLSHVGRNCGKTHFGESWSRVRKALTAAQKLAAKTKAIDELKATIRTELNRWPVFDAPAFLAARLALAHFDRLPEKLRHSLESRAQSGDVAVHGWRTPTDEDKRMAKLHDQKLPASIRFDRGPLQGLRGINRKTRIDYLIDQHGPSLIQEAQSLVDAPDIRSDDLNTMLRRLTAFPDGASTSLKHLHNFLTDANLKVVTYLLAAQDLGIIGLRYEVGDPNGFVVSTKGR
;
A
#
# COMPACT_ATOMS: atom_id res chain seq x y z
N MET A 1 -0.83 13.96 35.96
CA MET A 1 -0.07 13.68 34.72
C MET A 1 1.30 13.17 35.11
N THR A 2 1.62 11.91 34.83
CA THR A 2 2.94 11.33 35.10
C THR A 2 3.90 11.78 33.99
N THR A 3 4.82 12.68 34.32
CA THR A 3 5.85 13.14 33.37
C THR A 3 6.85 12.02 33.14
N ILE A 4 6.91 11.51 31.90
CA ILE A 4 7.92 10.54 31.47
C ILE A 4 9.09 11.32 30.87
N TYR A 5 10.29 11.10 31.40
CA TYR A 5 11.52 11.73 30.92
C TYR A 5 12.18 10.87 29.83
N ARG A 6 12.70 11.48 28.76
CA ARG A 6 13.58 10.81 27.80
C ARG A 6 14.96 11.43 27.90
N VAL A 7 15.94 10.63 28.28
CA VAL A 7 17.34 11.04 28.41
C VAL A 7 18.21 10.00 27.70
N GLY A 8 19.13 10.47 26.86
CA GLY A 8 20.08 9.64 26.13
C GLY A 8 21.53 9.88 26.53
N THR A 9 21.81 10.92 27.32
CA THR A 9 23.15 11.25 27.82
C THR A 9 23.16 11.61 29.30
N TRP A 10 24.33 11.50 29.95
CA TRP A 10 24.51 11.94 31.33
C TRP A 10 24.24 13.43 31.51
N GLN A 11 24.64 14.24 30.53
CA GLN A 11 24.43 15.68 30.56
C GLN A 11 22.94 16.02 30.56
N GLU A 12 22.14 15.33 29.74
CA GLU A 12 20.69 15.48 29.73
C GLU A 12 20.06 15.06 31.06
N LEU A 13 20.49 13.94 31.64
CA LEU A 13 20.01 13.47 32.94
C LEU A 13 20.26 14.50 34.06
N PHE A 14 21.49 15.02 34.14
CA PHE A 14 21.88 15.98 35.18
C PHE A 14 21.35 17.40 34.92
N ALA A 15 20.87 17.67 33.70
CA ALA A 15 20.19 18.91 33.34
C ALA A 15 18.68 18.85 33.59
N LEU A 16 18.12 17.72 34.02
CA LEU A 16 16.70 17.63 34.34
C LEU A 16 16.33 18.63 35.45
N PRO A 17 15.17 19.31 35.34
CA PRO A 17 14.68 20.17 36.41
C PRO A 17 14.56 19.39 37.72
N ASN A 18 15.05 19.97 38.81
CA ASN A 18 15.06 19.39 40.16
C ASN A 18 15.88 18.10 40.30
N PHE A 19 16.85 17.85 39.43
CA PHE A 19 17.75 16.71 39.59
C PHE A 19 18.71 16.91 40.77
N GLU A 20 18.74 15.93 41.66
CA GLU A 20 19.65 15.84 42.79
C GLU A 20 20.98 15.25 42.33
N LYS A 21 22.03 16.08 42.40
CA LYS A 21 23.37 15.71 41.95
C LYS A 21 24.10 14.87 43.00
N ASP A 22 23.77 15.07 44.27
CA ASP A 22 24.39 14.36 45.36
C ASP A 22 23.72 12.99 45.59
N PRO A 23 24.47 11.93 45.95
CA PRO A 23 23.87 10.63 46.25
C PRO A 23 22.87 10.70 47.41
N VAL A 24 21.72 10.04 47.24
CA VAL A 24 20.58 10.11 48.15
C VAL A 24 20.47 8.83 48.98
N HIS A 25 20.08 8.95 50.25
CA HIS A 25 19.90 7.79 51.12
C HIS A 25 18.85 6.81 50.55
N LYS A 26 19.15 5.51 50.62
CA LYS A 26 18.30 4.44 50.06
C LYS A 26 16.86 4.49 50.58
N ASP A 27 16.64 4.89 51.82
CA ASP A 27 15.31 4.93 52.44
C ASP A 27 14.40 6.04 51.90
N LEU A 28 15.00 7.08 51.30
CA LEU A 28 14.23 8.13 50.61
C LEU A 28 13.87 7.67 49.20
N ILE A 29 14.81 7.02 48.52
CA ILE A 29 14.62 6.43 47.18
C ILE A 29 13.56 5.32 47.22
N SER A 30 13.53 4.49 48.26
CA SER A 30 12.55 3.39 48.39
C SER A 30 11.11 3.87 48.53
N LYS A 31 10.90 5.12 48.95
CA LYS A 31 9.60 5.80 49.06
C LYS A 31 9.27 6.62 47.80
N GLY A 32 10.18 6.68 46.84
CA GLY A 32 10.01 7.42 45.59
C GLY A 32 9.23 6.64 44.53
N GLU A 33 8.89 7.34 43.45
CA GLU A 33 8.21 6.81 42.27
C GLU A 33 9.20 6.63 41.11
N LEU A 34 9.15 5.48 40.42
CA LEU A 34 9.88 5.33 39.16
C LEU A 34 9.16 6.10 38.06
N VAL A 35 9.83 7.10 37.49
CA VAL A 35 9.22 7.98 36.49
C VAL A 35 9.76 7.76 35.08
N SER A 36 10.97 7.20 34.95
CA SER A 36 11.49 6.77 33.65
C SER A 36 12.62 5.77 33.76
N GLU A 37 13.01 5.21 32.62
CA GLU A 37 14.22 4.43 32.44
C GLU A 37 15.28 5.32 31.76
N TYR A 38 16.56 5.09 32.04
CA TYR A 38 17.66 5.67 31.29
C TYR A 38 18.57 4.57 30.75
N GLU A 39 19.09 4.78 29.54
CA GLU A 39 20.08 3.92 28.91
C GLU A 39 21.06 4.79 28.11
N MET A 40 22.30 4.86 28.61
CA MET A 40 23.37 5.66 28.01
C MET A 40 24.14 4.82 26.99
N ALA A 41 24.61 5.45 25.91
CA ALA A 41 25.39 4.74 24.91
C ALA A 41 26.78 4.37 25.48
N PRO A 42 27.44 3.31 24.99
CA PRO A 42 28.76 2.90 25.50
C PRO A 42 29.81 4.01 25.49
N ARG A 43 29.74 4.92 24.50
CA ARG A 43 30.63 6.07 24.35
C ARG A 43 30.49 7.12 25.47
N ASP A 44 29.36 7.14 26.18
CA ASP A 44 29.08 8.14 27.22
C ASP A 44 29.68 7.75 28.58
N GLY A 45 30.28 6.55 28.68
CA GLY A 45 30.93 6.06 29.88
C GLY A 45 29.95 5.62 30.98
N LEU A 46 30.52 5.20 32.11
CA LEU A 46 29.78 4.81 33.31
C LEU A 46 29.74 5.95 34.33
N ARG A 47 28.67 5.99 35.15
CA ARG A 47 28.58 6.89 36.30
C ARG A 47 28.15 6.14 37.55
N PRO A 48 28.57 6.61 38.74
CA PRO A 48 28.19 6.01 40.01
C PRO A 48 26.67 6.12 40.22
N CYS A 49 26.12 5.18 40.97
CA CYS A 49 24.71 5.18 41.33
C CYS A 49 24.36 6.41 42.20
N GLY A 50 23.15 6.96 42.05
CA GLY A 50 22.63 8.01 42.90
C GLY A 50 22.22 7.55 44.30
N ILE A 51 22.52 6.30 44.69
CA ILE A 51 22.29 5.81 46.05
C ILE A 51 23.53 6.16 46.88
N LEU A 52 23.34 6.80 48.03
CA LEU A 52 24.39 7.12 48.97
C LEU A 52 25.17 5.86 49.37
N LYS A 53 26.51 5.91 49.23
CA LYS A 53 27.46 4.80 49.45
C LYS A 53 27.34 3.62 48.47
N CYS A 54 26.59 3.77 47.38
CA CYS A 54 26.61 2.80 46.29
C CYS A 54 27.68 3.21 45.27
N GLU A 55 28.83 2.57 45.32
CA GLU A 55 29.96 2.84 44.41
C GLU A 55 29.85 2.05 43.09
N THR A 56 28.67 1.47 42.81
CA THR A 56 28.47 0.72 41.57
C THR A 56 28.22 1.66 40.41
N ASP A 57 29.02 1.48 39.37
CA ASP A 57 28.94 2.20 38.12
C ASP A 57 27.86 1.62 37.19
N HIS A 58 27.08 2.50 36.57
CA HIS A 58 25.96 2.11 35.72
C HIS A 58 25.98 2.89 34.41
N ARG A 59 25.46 2.24 33.36
CA ARG A 59 25.03 2.89 32.11
C ARG A 59 23.51 2.90 31.91
N HIS A 60 22.80 2.10 32.70
CA HIS A 60 21.36 1.89 32.54
C HIS A 60 20.69 1.72 33.91
N GLY A 61 19.48 2.25 34.03
CA GLY A 61 18.78 2.29 35.30
C GLY A 61 17.46 3.04 35.22
N TYR A 62 17.05 3.59 36.36
CA TYR A 62 15.78 4.27 36.52
C TYR A 62 15.97 5.67 37.06
N ILE A 63 15.12 6.59 36.60
CA ILE A 63 14.94 7.91 37.20
C ILE A 63 13.85 7.77 38.26
N VAL A 64 14.17 8.21 39.47
CA VAL A 64 13.29 8.13 40.64
C VAL A 64 12.89 9.53 41.03
N ARG A 65 11.59 9.78 41.16
CA ARG A 65 11.08 10.98 41.80
C ARG A 65 10.95 10.72 43.29
N LEU A 66 11.70 11.47 44.07
CA LEU A 66 11.68 11.38 45.52
C LEU A 66 10.38 12.00 46.07
N PRO A 67 10.00 11.67 47.32
CA PRO A 67 8.80 12.25 47.95
C PRO A 67 8.77 13.79 47.97
N ASP A 68 9.94 14.42 48.00
CA ASP A 68 10.14 15.88 47.97
C ASP A 68 10.20 16.48 46.56
N GLN A 69 9.79 15.71 45.54
CA GLN A 69 9.76 16.07 44.11
C GLN A 69 11.14 16.22 43.43
N ARG A 70 12.26 16.06 44.14
CA ARG A 70 13.57 15.96 43.50
C ARG A 70 13.68 14.69 42.68
N LEU A 71 14.52 14.71 41.64
CA LEU A 71 14.83 13.54 40.82
C LEU A 71 16.19 12.98 41.23
N SER A 72 16.32 11.66 41.25
CA SER A 72 17.61 10.97 41.39
C SER A 72 17.68 9.80 40.42
N HIS A 73 18.81 9.13 40.32
CA HIS A 73 19.00 7.97 39.46
C HIS A 73 19.47 6.74 40.23
N VAL A 74 18.98 5.58 39.81
CA VAL A 74 19.34 4.30 40.41
C VAL A 74 19.69 3.31 39.33
N GLY A 75 20.86 2.69 39.45
CA GLY A 75 21.26 1.61 38.54
C GLY A 75 20.31 0.43 38.57
N ARG A 76 20.11 -0.21 37.42
CA ARG A 76 19.13 -1.30 37.28
C ARG A 76 19.31 -2.44 38.29
N ASN A 77 20.56 -2.85 38.51
CA ASN A 77 20.89 -3.93 39.45
C ASN A 77 20.76 -3.46 40.89
N CYS A 78 21.21 -2.25 41.20
CA CYS A 78 21.13 -1.67 42.54
C CYS A 78 19.68 -1.50 42.99
N GLY A 79 18.77 -1.10 42.11
CA GLY A 79 17.35 -1.03 42.43
C GLY A 79 16.78 -2.38 42.87
N LYS A 80 17.10 -3.46 42.16
CA LYS A 80 16.68 -4.82 42.54
C LYS A 80 17.31 -5.25 43.89
N THR A 81 18.60 -5.00 44.07
CA THR A 81 19.34 -5.41 45.27
C THR A 81 18.86 -4.67 46.51
N HIS A 82 18.61 -3.36 46.42
CA HIS A 82 18.26 -2.54 47.58
C HIS A 82 16.76 -2.52 47.89
N PHE A 83 15.89 -2.74 46.89
CA PHE A 83 14.44 -2.55 47.04
C PHE A 83 13.60 -3.79 46.70
N GLY A 84 14.21 -4.87 46.18
CA GLY A 84 13.58 -6.18 46.07
C GLY A 84 12.38 -6.27 45.13
N GLU A 85 11.32 -6.95 45.59
CA GLU A 85 10.16 -7.31 44.76
C GLU A 85 9.25 -6.11 44.43
N SER A 86 9.10 -5.16 45.36
CA SER A 86 8.30 -3.94 45.13
C SER A 86 8.83 -3.15 43.93
N TRP A 87 10.15 -3.01 43.83
CA TRP A 87 10.83 -2.39 42.71
C TRP A 87 10.58 -3.11 41.37
N SER A 88 10.59 -4.45 41.41
CA SER A 88 10.32 -5.26 40.23
C SER A 88 8.88 -5.07 39.72
N ARG A 89 7.91 -4.89 40.62
CA ARG A 89 6.51 -4.60 40.29
C ARG A 89 6.34 -3.20 39.69
N VAL A 90 6.89 -2.18 40.35
CA VAL A 90 6.82 -0.79 39.87
C VAL A 90 7.49 -0.66 38.50
N ARG A 91 8.65 -1.30 38.29
CA ARG A 91 9.29 -1.37 36.98
C ARG A 91 8.36 -1.95 35.92
N LYS A 92 7.76 -3.12 36.17
CA LYS A 92 6.86 -3.75 35.18
C LYS A 92 5.71 -2.83 34.80
N ALA A 93 5.14 -2.10 35.76
CA ALA A 93 4.09 -1.11 35.51
C ALA A 93 4.59 0.05 34.66
N LEU A 94 5.76 0.62 34.96
CA LEU A 94 6.38 1.69 34.16
C LEU A 94 6.64 1.25 32.72
N THR A 95 7.29 0.10 32.52
CA THR A 95 7.58 -0.42 31.19
C THR A 95 6.28 -0.69 30.41
N ALA A 96 5.23 -1.20 31.06
CA ALA A 96 3.93 -1.41 30.43
C ALA A 96 3.26 -0.09 30.01
N ALA A 97 3.30 0.94 30.88
CA ALA A 97 2.78 2.27 30.57
C ALA A 97 3.54 2.94 29.43
N GLN A 98 4.87 2.85 29.41
CA GLN A 98 5.71 3.36 28.33
C GLN A 98 5.42 2.65 27.00
N LYS A 99 5.26 1.31 27.01
CA LYS A 99 4.89 0.54 25.82
C LYS A 99 3.51 0.93 25.30
N LEU A 100 2.53 1.11 26.19
CA LEU A 100 1.20 1.57 25.81
C LEU A 100 1.26 2.96 25.18
N ALA A 101 1.95 3.91 25.80
CA ALA A 101 2.11 5.27 25.27
C ALA A 101 2.83 5.26 23.90
N ALA A 102 3.88 4.45 23.74
CA ALA A 102 4.58 4.31 22.46
C ALA A 102 3.67 3.71 21.38
N LYS A 103 2.87 2.68 21.73
CA LYS A 103 1.90 2.08 20.82
C LYS A 103 0.83 3.08 20.38
N THR A 104 0.24 3.83 21.32
CA THR A 104 -0.74 4.88 21.02
C THR A 104 -0.14 5.91 20.08
N LYS A 105 1.06 6.41 20.38
CA LYS A 105 1.75 7.38 19.52
C LYS A 105 1.98 6.84 18.10
N ALA A 106 2.43 5.60 17.97
CA ALA A 106 2.65 4.98 16.65
C ALA A 106 1.34 4.83 15.85
N ILE A 107 0.23 4.51 16.53
CA ILE A 107 -1.10 4.47 15.91
C ILE A 107 -1.52 5.86 15.44
N ASP A 108 -1.32 6.90 16.26
CA ASP A 108 -1.65 8.28 15.90
C ASP A 108 -0.82 8.78 14.70
N GLU A 109 0.47 8.45 14.66
CA GLU A 109 1.36 8.76 13.53
C GLU A 109 0.90 8.06 12.24
N LEU A 110 0.49 6.78 12.32
CA LEU A 110 -0.06 6.05 11.18
C LEU A 110 -1.38 6.66 10.70
N LYS A 111 -2.29 7.01 11.62
CA LYS A 111 -3.54 7.71 11.29
C LYS A 111 -3.28 9.04 10.59
N ALA A 112 -2.32 9.83 11.06
CA ALA A 112 -1.91 11.09 10.44
C ALA A 112 -1.33 10.88 9.03
N THR A 113 -0.54 9.82 8.83
CA THR A 113 -0.01 9.44 7.52
C THR A 113 -1.13 9.09 6.55
N ILE A 114 -2.10 8.26 6.97
CA ILE A 114 -3.26 7.92 6.13
C ILE A 114 -4.06 9.17 5.76
N ARG A 115 -4.32 10.09 6.71
CA ARG A 115 -5.00 11.36 6.41
C ARG A 115 -4.25 12.18 5.37
N THR A 116 -2.91 12.22 5.45
CA THR A 116 -2.07 12.91 4.47
C THR A 116 -2.18 12.28 3.09
N GLU A 117 -2.17 10.95 3.01
CA GLU A 117 -2.35 10.24 1.75
C GLU A 117 -3.74 10.46 1.15
N LEU A 118 -4.80 10.43 1.96
CA LEU A 118 -6.17 10.75 1.50
C LEU A 118 -6.27 12.14 0.87
N ASN A 119 -5.53 13.13 1.40
CA ASN A 119 -5.51 14.49 0.82
C ASN A 119 -4.77 14.56 -0.53
N ARG A 120 -3.94 13.58 -0.86
CA ARG A 120 -3.18 13.50 -2.13
C ARG A 120 -3.90 12.75 -3.23
N TRP A 121 -5.03 12.14 -2.92
CA TRP A 121 -5.72 11.29 -3.87
C TRP A 121 -6.16 12.07 -5.12
N PRO A 122 -6.06 11.45 -6.31
CA PRO A 122 -6.35 12.13 -7.56
C PRO A 122 -7.78 12.63 -7.55
N VAL A 123 -7.97 13.88 -7.99
CA VAL A 123 -9.30 14.38 -8.32
C VAL A 123 -9.78 13.57 -9.51
N PHE A 124 -10.82 12.76 -9.30
CA PHE A 124 -11.44 11.87 -10.28
C PHE A 124 -12.06 12.59 -11.50
N ASP A 125 -11.91 13.92 -11.56
CA ASP A 125 -12.41 14.80 -12.60
C ASP A 125 -11.32 15.29 -13.55
N ALA A 126 -10.09 14.76 -13.45
CA ALA A 126 -9.05 15.08 -14.42
C ALA A 126 -9.49 14.72 -15.86
N PRO A 127 -9.16 15.54 -16.89
CA PRO A 127 -9.64 15.33 -18.26
C PRO A 127 -9.37 13.93 -18.82
N ALA A 128 -8.23 13.32 -18.46
CA ALA A 128 -7.88 11.98 -18.91
C ALA A 128 -8.85 10.90 -18.38
N PHE A 129 -9.34 11.04 -17.14
CA PHE A 129 -10.31 10.10 -16.56
C PHE A 129 -11.70 10.29 -17.16
N LEU A 130 -12.11 11.52 -17.44
CA LEU A 130 -13.36 11.78 -18.14
C LEU A 130 -13.35 11.18 -19.56
N ALA A 131 -12.25 11.37 -20.30
CA ALA A 131 -12.06 10.76 -21.62
C ALA A 131 -12.11 9.23 -21.55
N ALA A 132 -11.50 8.63 -20.53
CA ALA A 132 -11.51 7.19 -20.34
C ALA A 132 -12.90 6.63 -20.01
N ARG A 133 -13.68 7.31 -19.14
CA ARG A 133 -15.08 6.96 -18.88
C ARG A 133 -15.92 6.99 -20.15
N LEU A 134 -15.76 8.04 -20.96
CA LEU A 134 -16.48 8.16 -22.22
C LEU A 134 -16.11 7.04 -23.20
N ALA A 135 -14.82 6.74 -23.34
CA ALA A 135 -14.35 5.64 -24.19
C ALA A 135 -14.91 4.28 -23.76
N LEU A 136 -14.98 4.02 -22.45
CA LEU A 136 -15.55 2.79 -21.90
C LEU A 136 -17.08 2.74 -22.05
N ALA A 137 -17.77 3.87 -21.91
CA ALA A 137 -19.20 3.96 -22.20
C ALA A 137 -19.49 3.66 -23.69
N HIS A 138 -18.63 4.11 -24.61
CA HIS A 138 -18.70 3.76 -26.02
C HIS A 138 -18.39 2.28 -26.26
N PHE A 139 -17.41 1.72 -25.55
CA PHE A 139 -17.07 0.29 -25.61
C PHE A 139 -18.26 -0.58 -25.17
N ASP A 140 -18.98 -0.17 -24.14
CA ASP A 140 -20.16 -0.88 -23.63
C ASP A 140 -21.33 -0.91 -24.64
N ARG A 141 -21.32 -0.04 -25.66
CA ARG A 141 -22.29 -0.02 -26.78
C ARG A 141 -21.90 -0.91 -27.96
N LEU A 142 -20.71 -1.52 -27.96
CA LEU A 142 -20.34 -2.47 -29.01
C LEU A 142 -21.31 -3.67 -29.03
N PRO A 143 -21.46 -4.33 -30.19
CA PRO A 143 -22.29 -5.53 -30.28
C PRO A 143 -21.96 -6.55 -29.19
N GLU A 144 -22.98 -7.04 -28.49
CA GLU A 144 -22.83 -7.84 -27.27
C GLU A 144 -21.88 -9.03 -27.45
N LYS A 145 -21.99 -9.75 -28.57
CA LYS A 145 -21.13 -10.89 -28.90
C LYS A 145 -19.65 -10.51 -28.99
N LEU A 146 -19.35 -9.35 -29.59
CA LEU A 146 -17.98 -8.85 -29.69
C LEU A 146 -17.47 -8.38 -28.32
N ARG A 147 -18.29 -7.59 -27.61
CA ARG A 147 -17.97 -7.07 -26.27
C ARG A 147 -17.66 -8.21 -25.29
N HIS A 148 -18.53 -9.21 -25.21
CA HIS A 148 -18.32 -10.37 -24.34
C HIS A 148 -17.07 -11.17 -24.70
N SER A 149 -16.77 -11.33 -25.99
CA SER A 149 -15.52 -11.99 -26.43
C SER A 149 -14.29 -11.24 -25.93
N LEU A 150 -14.27 -9.91 -26.06
CA LEU A 150 -13.16 -9.07 -25.62
C LEU A 150 -13.02 -9.04 -24.10
N GLU A 151 -14.12 -8.92 -23.35
CA GLU A 151 -14.12 -8.94 -21.88
C GLU A 151 -13.66 -10.30 -21.33
N SER A 152 -14.14 -11.41 -21.90
CA SER A 152 -13.71 -12.75 -21.49
C SER A 152 -12.21 -12.93 -21.69
N ARG A 153 -11.67 -12.43 -22.81
CA ARG A 153 -10.23 -12.45 -23.09
C ARG A 153 -9.45 -11.53 -22.15
N ALA A 154 -9.99 -10.35 -21.85
CA ALA A 154 -9.42 -9.43 -20.87
C ALA A 154 -9.33 -10.04 -19.47
N GLN A 155 -10.31 -10.87 -19.11
CA GLN A 155 -10.38 -11.57 -17.83
C GLN A 155 -9.43 -12.77 -17.76
N SER A 156 -9.26 -13.52 -18.85
CA SER A 156 -8.36 -14.68 -18.91
C SER A 156 -6.91 -14.32 -19.24
N GLY A 157 -6.66 -13.12 -19.80
CA GLY A 157 -5.36 -12.74 -20.33
C GLY A 157 -5.07 -13.31 -21.73
N ASP A 158 -6.08 -13.85 -22.43
CA ASP A 158 -5.94 -14.37 -23.79
C ASP A 158 -5.80 -13.23 -24.82
N VAL A 159 -4.56 -12.79 -25.01
CA VAL A 159 -4.21 -11.74 -25.97
C VAL A 159 -4.05 -12.25 -27.39
N ALA A 160 -3.91 -13.56 -27.62
CA ALA A 160 -3.51 -14.09 -28.92
C ALA A 160 -4.68 -14.09 -29.91
N VAL A 161 -4.48 -13.50 -31.10
CA VAL A 161 -5.47 -13.51 -32.18
C VAL A 161 -4.93 -14.24 -33.37
N HIS A 162 -5.74 -15.14 -33.92
CA HIS A 162 -5.35 -15.97 -35.03
C HIS A 162 -6.29 -15.76 -36.21
N GLY A 163 -5.71 -15.72 -37.40
CA GLY A 163 -6.43 -15.76 -38.65
C GLY A 163 -6.43 -17.17 -39.23
N TRP A 164 -7.33 -17.39 -40.17
CA TRP A 164 -7.36 -18.57 -41.02
C TRP A 164 -7.17 -18.13 -42.46
N ARG A 165 -6.31 -18.83 -43.20
CA ARG A 165 -6.12 -18.63 -44.65
C ARG A 165 -6.18 -19.97 -45.36
N THR A 166 -6.51 -19.94 -46.64
CA THR A 166 -6.30 -21.09 -47.52
C THR A 166 -4.80 -21.39 -47.63
N PRO A 167 -4.40 -22.66 -47.77
CA PRO A 167 -3.01 -23.02 -47.99
C PRO A 167 -2.43 -22.34 -49.23
N THR A 168 -1.23 -21.76 -49.09
CA THR A 168 -0.46 -21.22 -50.22
C THR A 168 0.22 -22.35 -50.97
N ASP A 169 0.76 -22.04 -52.15
CA ASP A 169 1.53 -23.03 -52.90
C ASP A 169 2.81 -23.46 -52.16
N GLU A 170 3.37 -22.58 -51.34
CA GLU A 170 4.48 -22.92 -50.45
C GLU A 170 4.06 -23.91 -49.36
N ASP A 171 2.90 -23.74 -48.72
CA ASP A 171 2.42 -24.72 -47.74
C ASP A 171 2.14 -26.09 -48.39
N LYS A 172 1.57 -26.09 -49.61
CA LYS A 172 1.36 -27.31 -50.41
C LYS A 172 2.69 -28.00 -50.71
N ARG A 173 3.72 -27.23 -51.09
CA ARG A 173 5.07 -27.73 -51.38
C ARG A 173 5.71 -28.34 -50.14
N MET A 174 5.64 -27.65 -49.00
CA MET A 174 6.19 -28.13 -47.72
C MET A 174 5.49 -29.39 -47.22
N ALA A 175 4.15 -29.45 -47.31
CA ALA A 175 3.39 -30.64 -46.94
C ALA A 175 3.77 -31.86 -47.80
N LYS A 176 3.98 -31.67 -49.11
CA LYS A 176 4.46 -32.74 -50.01
C LYS A 176 5.89 -33.18 -49.70
N LEU A 177 6.78 -32.25 -49.33
CA LEU A 177 8.17 -32.56 -48.96
C LEU A 177 8.27 -33.43 -47.70
N HIS A 178 7.36 -33.22 -46.74
CA HIS A 178 7.35 -33.94 -45.47
C HIS A 178 6.35 -35.10 -45.41
N ASP A 179 5.72 -35.46 -46.54
CA ASP A 179 4.65 -36.47 -46.64
C ASP A 179 3.51 -36.26 -45.62
N GLN A 180 3.11 -35.00 -45.45
CA GLN A 180 2.06 -34.59 -44.52
C GLN A 180 0.77 -34.23 -45.26
N LYS A 181 -0.37 -34.56 -44.65
CA LYS A 181 -1.69 -34.18 -45.16
C LYS A 181 -1.92 -32.68 -44.91
N LEU A 182 -2.14 -31.93 -45.99
CA LEU A 182 -2.40 -30.50 -45.91
C LEU A 182 -3.84 -30.21 -45.44
N PRO A 183 -4.05 -29.41 -44.38
CA PRO A 183 -5.39 -29.03 -43.93
C PRO A 183 -6.05 -28.05 -44.92
N ALA A 184 -7.39 -28.03 -44.94
CA ALA A 184 -8.16 -27.12 -45.81
C ALA A 184 -7.97 -25.63 -45.44
N SER A 185 -7.55 -25.34 -44.21
CA SER A 185 -7.26 -23.99 -43.72
C SER A 185 -6.06 -24.02 -42.79
N ILE A 186 -5.18 -23.04 -42.92
CA ILE A 186 -4.00 -22.86 -42.07
C ILE A 186 -4.25 -21.71 -41.11
N ARG A 187 -4.05 -21.99 -39.82
CA ARG A 187 -4.05 -20.99 -38.75
C ARG A 187 -2.73 -20.22 -38.78
N PHE A 188 -2.79 -18.91 -38.68
CA PHE A 188 -1.61 -18.05 -38.57
C PHE A 188 -1.83 -16.95 -37.54
N ASP A 189 -0.75 -16.43 -36.98
CA ASP A 189 -0.78 -15.38 -35.98
C ASP A 189 -1.11 -14.02 -36.62
N ARG A 190 -2.09 -13.30 -36.04
CA ARG A 190 -2.46 -11.94 -36.42
C ARG A 190 -1.88 -10.89 -35.48
N GLY A 191 -1.13 -11.32 -34.47
CA GLY A 191 -0.57 -10.49 -33.42
C GLY A 191 -1.44 -10.45 -32.17
N PRO A 192 -0.88 -10.00 -31.04
CA PRO A 192 -1.59 -9.93 -29.78
C PRO A 192 -2.46 -8.67 -29.68
N LEU A 193 -3.58 -8.76 -28.97
CA LEU A 193 -4.35 -7.62 -28.49
C LEU A 193 -3.64 -6.98 -27.29
N GLN A 194 -2.96 -5.87 -27.53
CA GLN A 194 -2.28 -5.13 -26.48
C GLN A 194 -3.28 -4.34 -25.62
N GLY A 195 -2.93 -4.05 -24.37
CA GLY A 195 -3.77 -3.19 -23.52
C GLY A 195 -5.12 -3.80 -23.13
N LEU A 196 -5.38 -5.08 -23.44
CA LEU A 196 -6.67 -5.74 -23.21
C LEU A 196 -7.14 -5.67 -21.74
N ARG A 197 -6.21 -5.57 -20.78
CA ARG A 197 -6.54 -5.36 -19.36
C ARG A 197 -7.29 -4.05 -19.09
N GLY A 198 -7.20 -3.06 -19.97
CA GLY A 198 -7.87 -1.76 -19.84
C GLY A 198 -9.39 -1.84 -19.93
N ILE A 199 -9.92 -2.90 -20.55
CA ILE A 199 -11.37 -3.19 -20.66
C ILE A 199 -11.83 -4.32 -19.73
N ASN A 200 -10.95 -4.85 -18.86
CA ASN A 200 -11.34 -5.86 -17.90
C ASN A 200 -12.27 -5.23 -16.85
N ARG A 201 -13.49 -5.76 -16.69
CA ARG A 201 -14.51 -5.20 -15.78
C ARG A 201 -14.07 -4.99 -14.33
N LYS A 202 -13.11 -5.78 -13.82
CA LYS A 202 -12.62 -5.68 -12.44
C LYS A 202 -11.52 -4.63 -12.27
N THR A 203 -10.86 -4.25 -13.35
CA THR A 203 -9.71 -3.33 -13.33
C THR A 203 -9.89 -2.14 -14.27
N ARG A 204 -11.04 -2.03 -14.95
CA ARG A 204 -11.38 -0.91 -15.84
C ARG A 204 -11.42 0.38 -15.04
N ILE A 205 -10.94 1.45 -15.67
CA ILE A 205 -10.62 2.69 -14.96
C ILE A 205 -11.86 3.41 -14.44
N ASP A 206 -13.00 3.33 -15.13
CA ASP A 206 -14.29 3.84 -14.65
C ASP A 206 -14.74 3.10 -13.36
N TYR A 207 -14.65 1.77 -13.29
CA TYR A 207 -14.94 1.02 -12.07
C TYR A 207 -14.00 1.42 -10.92
N LEU A 208 -12.70 1.53 -11.22
CA LEU A 208 -11.72 1.93 -10.21
C LEU A 208 -12.04 3.31 -9.63
N ILE A 209 -12.48 4.24 -10.46
CA ILE A 209 -12.73 5.62 -10.08
C ILE A 209 -14.12 5.81 -9.45
N ASP A 210 -15.15 5.19 -10.01
CA ASP A 210 -16.53 5.45 -9.63
C ASP A 210 -16.97 4.57 -8.46
N GLN A 211 -16.28 3.44 -8.22
CA GLN A 211 -16.63 2.51 -7.15
C GLN A 211 -15.46 2.22 -6.21
N HIS A 212 -14.34 1.71 -6.74
CA HIS A 212 -13.28 1.20 -5.87
C HIS A 212 -12.58 2.30 -5.06
N GLY A 213 -12.25 3.42 -5.70
CA GLY A 213 -11.59 4.56 -5.09
C GLY A 213 -12.42 5.19 -3.97
N PRO A 214 -13.68 5.60 -4.23
CA PRO A 214 -14.58 6.12 -3.21
C PRO A 214 -14.78 5.16 -2.04
N SER A 215 -14.95 3.86 -2.33
CA SER A 215 -15.04 2.83 -1.29
C SER A 215 -13.77 2.74 -0.45
N LEU A 216 -12.59 2.87 -1.05
CA LEU A 216 -11.32 2.82 -0.33
C LEU A 216 -11.11 4.07 0.54
N ILE A 217 -11.51 5.25 0.05
CA ILE A 217 -11.51 6.49 0.84
C ILE A 217 -12.41 6.34 2.07
N GLN A 218 -13.64 5.87 1.88
CA GLN A 218 -14.61 5.70 2.96
C GLN A 218 -14.12 4.69 4.01
N GLU A 219 -13.55 3.57 3.56
CA GLU A 219 -12.96 2.56 4.44
C GLU A 219 -11.80 3.16 5.25
N ALA A 220 -10.90 3.91 4.60
CA ALA A 220 -9.77 4.55 5.25
C ALA A 220 -10.19 5.58 6.30
N GLN A 221 -11.19 6.42 6.00
CA GLN A 221 -11.75 7.39 6.94
C GLN A 221 -12.32 6.67 8.17
N SER A 222 -13.11 5.62 7.95
CA SER A 222 -13.70 4.82 9.02
C SER A 222 -12.64 4.19 9.93
N LEU A 223 -11.54 3.67 9.36
CA LEU A 223 -10.44 3.08 10.13
C LEU A 223 -9.66 4.12 10.95
N VAL A 224 -9.46 5.31 10.40
CA VAL A 224 -8.74 6.38 11.08
C VAL A 224 -9.54 6.90 12.29
N ASP A 225 -10.86 6.94 12.19
CA ASP A 225 -11.73 7.43 13.27
C ASP A 225 -12.08 6.35 14.30
N ALA A 226 -11.76 5.08 14.04
CA ALA A 226 -11.98 3.98 14.97
C ALA A 226 -11.08 4.12 16.24
N PRO A 227 -11.67 4.00 17.46
CA PRO A 227 -10.93 4.19 18.71
C PRO A 227 -9.92 3.07 19.01
N ASP A 228 -10.27 1.81 18.73
CA ASP A 228 -9.46 0.63 19.10
C ASP A 228 -8.83 -0.07 17.88
N ILE A 229 -8.32 0.72 16.93
CA ILE A 229 -7.77 0.16 15.69
C ILE A 229 -6.39 -0.48 15.89
N ARG A 230 -6.13 -1.58 15.18
CA ARG A 230 -4.82 -2.23 15.17
C ARG A 230 -3.89 -1.56 14.15
N SER A 231 -2.60 -1.55 14.45
CA SER A 231 -1.56 -1.07 13.53
C SER A 231 -1.53 -1.86 12.21
N ASP A 232 -1.84 -3.15 12.23
CA ASP A 232 -1.82 -4.02 11.04
C ASP A 232 -2.89 -3.61 10.03
N ASP A 233 -4.07 -3.21 10.53
CA ASP A 233 -5.19 -2.75 9.71
C ASP A 233 -4.85 -1.40 9.07
N LEU A 234 -4.27 -0.47 9.84
CA LEU A 234 -3.79 0.82 9.34
C LEU A 234 -2.68 0.65 8.29
N ASN A 235 -1.71 -0.23 8.53
CA ASN A 235 -0.63 -0.51 7.57
C ASN A 235 -1.17 -1.14 6.28
N THR A 236 -2.15 -2.04 6.40
CA THR A 236 -2.80 -2.64 5.24
C THR A 236 -3.59 -1.61 4.44
N MET A 237 -4.31 -0.73 5.12
CA MET A 237 -5.00 0.39 4.47
C MET A 237 -4.01 1.33 3.79
N LEU A 238 -2.94 1.74 4.46
CA LEU A 238 -1.91 2.60 3.89
C LEU A 238 -1.32 2.01 2.60
N ARG A 239 -0.98 0.71 2.59
CA ARG A 239 -0.49 0.03 1.38
C ARG A 239 -1.50 0.04 0.23
N ARG A 240 -2.79 -0.15 0.54
CA ARG A 240 -3.84 -0.10 -0.49
C ARG A 240 -4.01 1.31 -1.04
N LEU A 241 -3.99 2.31 -0.16
CA LEU A 241 -4.10 3.72 -0.54
C LEU A 241 -2.94 4.18 -1.43
N THR A 242 -1.72 3.78 -1.11
CA THR A 242 -0.52 4.16 -1.89
C THR A 242 -0.44 3.42 -3.22
N ALA A 243 -0.93 2.18 -3.32
CA ALA A 243 -0.91 1.41 -4.56
C ALA A 243 -2.00 1.82 -5.56
N PHE A 244 -3.11 2.40 -5.09
CA PHE A 244 -4.26 2.72 -5.93
C PHE A 244 -3.94 3.69 -7.09
N PRO A 245 -3.25 4.84 -6.88
CA PRO A 245 -2.91 5.77 -7.97
C PRO A 245 -2.11 5.12 -9.11
N ASP A 246 -1.13 4.29 -8.77
CA ASP A 246 -0.33 3.54 -9.75
C ASP A 246 -1.19 2.53 -10.51
N GLY A 247 -2.10 1.85 -9.81
CA GLY A 247 -3.09 0.96 -10.42
C GLY A 247 -4.00 1.70 -11.41
N ALA A 248 -4.54 2.85 -11.04
CA ALA A 248 -5.39 3.68 -11.91
C ALA A 248 -4.63 4.19 -13.15
N SER A 249 -3.40 4.68 -12.97
CA SER A 249 -2.51 5.10 -14.06
C SER A 249 -2.20 3.94 -15.02
N THR A 250 -1.98 2.74 -14.47
CA THR A 250 -1.72 1.53 -15.25
C THR A 250 -2.94 1.10 -16.06
N SER A 251 -4.13 1.12 -15.46
CA SER A 251 -5.40 0.83 -16.16
C SER A 251 -5.66 1.84 -17.29
N LEU A 252 -5.38 3.12 -17.07
CA LEU A 252 -5.49 4.15 -18.10
C LEU A 252 -4.53 3.89 -19.28
N LYS A 253 -3.26 3.56 -19.01
CA LYS A 253 -2.29 3.18 -20.05
C LYS A 253 -2.76 1.96 -20.84
N HIS A 254 -3.29 0.95 -20.17
CA HIS A 254 -3.83 -0.23 -20.83
C HIS A 254 -5.00 0.13 -21.76
N LEU A 255 -5.93 0.97 -21.31
CA LEU A 255 -7.04 1.43 -22.15
C LEU A 255 -6.53 2.19 -23.38
N HIS A 256 -5.59 3.12 -23.21
CA HIS A 256 -5.01 3.87 -24.33
C HIS A 256 -4.35 2.94 -25.35
N ASN A 257 -3.58 1.94 -24.89
CA ASN A 257 -2.97 0.97 -25.79
C ASN A 257 -4.03 0.13 -26.52
N PHE A 258 -5.11 -0.26 -25.84
CA PHE A 258 -6.21 -1.01 -26.44
C PHE A 258 -6.91 -0.24 -27.57
N LEU A 259 -7.15 1.06 -27.38
CA LEU A 259 -7.89 1.90 -28.33
C LEU A 259 -7.10 2.32 -29.58
N THR A 260 -5.88 1.82 -29.76
CA THR A 260 -5.09 2.12 -30.96
C THR A 260 -5.66 1.46 -32.21
N ASP A 261 -5.56 2.13 -33.36
CA ASP A 261 -6.02 1.61 -34.65
C ASP A 261 -5.43 0.23 -35.00
N ALA A 262 -4.16 0.01 -34.64
CA ALA A 262 -3.49 -1.26 -34.84
C ALA A 262 -4.21 -2.39 -34.08
N ASN A 263 -4.56 -2.17 -32.81
CA ASN A 263 -5.29 -3.14 -32.01
C ASN A 263 -6.72 -3.35 -32.50
N LEU A 264 -7.45 -2.26 -32.81
CA LEU A 264 -8.83 -2.37 -33.27
C LEU A 264 -8.92 -3.06 -34.64
N LYS A 265 -7.90 -2.92 -35.49
CA LYS A 265 -7.76 -3.74 -36.70
C LYS A 265 -7.60 -5.23 -36.36
N VAL A 266 -6.82 -5.57 -35.34
CA VAL A 266 -6.66 -6.96 -34.90
C VAL A 266 -7.98 -7.54 -34.39
N VAL A 267 -8.81 -6.74 -33.68
CA VAL A 267 -10.14 -7.15 -33.20
C VAL A 267 -11.04 -7.65 -34.32
N THR A 268 -10.94 -7.09 -35.54
CA THR A 268 -11.75 -7.54 -36.69
C THR A 268 -11.49 -8.98 -37.13
N TYR A 269 -10.35 -9.59 -36.71
CA TYR A 269 -10.05 -10.98 -37.00
C TYR A 269 -10.62 -11.96 -35.96
N LEU A 270 -11.23 -11.47 -34.87
CA LEU A 270 -11.91 -12.34 -33.92
C LEU A 270 -13.14 -12.98 -34.57
N LEU A 271 -13.38 -14.25 -34.27
CA LEU A 271 -14.59 -14.97 -34.74
C LEU A 271 -15.87 -14.19 -34.40
N ALA A 272 -15.94 -13.60 -33.21
CA ALA A 272 -17.08 -12.76 -32.80
C ALA A 272 -17.30 -11.55 -33.72
N ALA A 273 -16.23 -10.92 -34.23
CA ALA A 273 -16.34 -9.81 -35.18
C ALA A 273 -16.71 -10.31 -36.59
N GLN A 274 -16.10 -11.42 -37.02
CA GLN A 274 -16.35 -12.03 -38.33
C GLN A 274 -17.80 -12.52 -38.48
N ASP A 275 -18.36 -13.14 -37.44
CA ASP A 275 -19.74 -13.60 -37.41
C ASP A 275 -20.75 -12.44 -37.50
N LEU A 276 -20.35 -11.24 -37.07
CA LEU A 276 -21.13 -10.01 -37.18
C LEU A 276 -20.89 -9.28 -38.52
N GLY A 277 -20.05 -9.82 -39.41
CA GLY A 277 -19.70 -9.21 -40.69
C GLY A 277 -18.83 -7.96 -40.56
N ILE A 278 -18.19 -7.73 -39.40
CA ILE A 278 -17.36 -6.56 -39.13
C ILE A 278 -16.01 -6.70 -39.86
N ILE A 279 -15.68 -5.71 -40.68
CA ILE A 279 -14.42 -5.64 -41.46
C ILE A 279 -13.54 -4.47 -41.06
N GLY A 280 -14.08 -3.52 -40.30
CA GLY A 280 -13.35 -2.36 -39.79
C GLY A 280 -13.89 -1.97 -38.42
N LEU A 281 -12.97 -1.62 -37.52
CA LEU A 281 -13.28 -1.06 -36.22
C LEU A 281 -12.25 0.02 -35.91
N ARG A 282 -12.71 1.22 -35.56
CA ARG A 282 -11.89 2.38 -35.20
C ARG A 282 -12.50 3.09 -34.00
N TYR A 283 -11.68 3.81 -33.23
CA TYR A 283 -12.15 4.67 -32.15
C TYR A 283 -11.84 6.12 -32.51
N GLU A 284 -12.88 6.94 -32.65
CA GLU A 284 -12.77 8.34 -33.04
C GLU A 284 -13.17 9.26 -31.88
N VAL A 285 -12.22 10.10 -31.45
CA VAL A 285 -12.47 11.07 -30.40
C VAL A 285 -13.39 12.16 -30.94
N GLY A 286 -14.55 12.34 -30.30
CA GLY A 286 -15.55 13.33 -30.69
C GLY A 286 -16.72 12.77 -31.51
N ASP A 287 -16.63 11.51 -31.97
CA ASP A 287 -17.79 10.83 -32.53
C ASP A 287 -18.80 10.49 -31.41
N PRO A 288 -20.11 10.73 -31.60
CA PRO A 288 -21.12 10.48 -30.56
C PRO A 288 -21.32 9.00 -30.21
N ASN A 289 -20.90 8.09 -31.10
CA ASN A 289 -20.86 6.66 -30.86
C ASN A 289 -19.46 6.18 -30.43
N GLY A 290 -18.42 6.96 -30.72
CA GLY A 290 -17.01 6.70 -30.39
C GLY A 290 -16.38 5.60 -31.22
N PHE A 291 -17.01 4.42 -31.29
CA PHE A 291 -16.56 3.32 -32.14
C PHE A 291 -17.24 3.37 -33.52
N VAL A 292 -16.42 3.51 -34.55
CA VAL A 292 -16.88 3.44 -35.95
C VAL A 292 -16.70 2.01 -36.45
N VAL A 293 -17.81 1.36 -36.79
CA VAL A 293 -17.86 -0.04 -37.25
C VAL A 293 -18.15 -0.09 -38.75
N SER A 294 -17.31 -0.77 -39.52
CA SER A 294 -17.54 -1.05 -40.94
C SER A 294 -17.95 -2.51 -41.13
N THR A 295 -19.00 -2.77 -41.93
CA THR A 295 -19.54 -4.13 -42.14
C THR A 295 -19.56 -4.50 -43.62
N LYS A 296 -19.51 -5.80 -43.96
CA LYS A 296 -19.67 -6.25 -45.35
C LYS A 296 -21.08 -5.92 -45.85
N GLY A 297 -21.20 -5.01 -46.80
CA GLY A 297 -22.46 -4.72 -47.51
C GLY A 297 -23.09 -3.34 -47.24
N ARG A 298 -22.41 -2.46 -46.50
CA ARG A 298 -22.75 -1.03 -46.36
C ARG A 298 -21.49 -0.18 -46.35
#